data_AF-A0A6M3LTR1-F1
#
_entry.id   AF-A0A6M3LTR1-F1
#
_cell.length_a   1.000
_cell.length_b   1.000
_cell.length_c   1.000
_cell.angle_alpha   90.00
_cell.angle_beta   90.00
_cell.angle_gamma   90.00
#
_symmetry.space_group_name_H-M   'P 1'
#
loop_
_entity.id
_entity.type
_entity.pdbx_description
1 polymer ?
#
loop_
_entity_poly.entity_id
_entity_poly.type
_entity_poly.pdbx_seq_one_letter_code
_entity_poly.pdbx_strand_id
1 'polypeptide(L)'
;MPIYEDDNHTREKLQELRRSNVCAVCKGRLDVFLDVGRGPVRAFLACRSDRSHEGIERIYEPTPFEEEGYGAYNLPARREKMNQEYGEKSTELTRFVGVNTLTKEDAMMVLKTIWPKAPEIEVIKAALICHQYGLNPLRKHLFLIPYKRRKDGVVVGVDWATVIGIQANRLIAHRAGDFSYLDDTPRVMTKEEQTRIFGFVDEGKISAITMLRDSRGNTAPGYGSWPLAKVPHGAEEGNSGLNMAFIRSERNAMDRLFAGEMPQGVEVIDQDYAPSGSDPGEEIGETAEPAQELPTEEGGGTGEAISSTRERESKNREEAAAGEGFTIDPTWLKESFKSLNWSNETAKSFIASQYKVDGKGALAEVLSRLTREQAEEFTEEIKSRLDRQPGLFE
;
A
#
# COMPACT_ATOMS: atom_id res chain seq x y z
N MET A 1 -23.66 36.81 49.30
CA MET A 1 -24.07 37.80 48.30
C MET A 1 -23.51 37.48 46.92
N PRO A 2 -24.28 37.69 45.83
CA PRO A 2 -23.77 37.62 44.46
C PRO A 2 -22.67 38.66 44.22
N ILE A 3 -21.65 38.29 43.44
CA ILE A 3 -20.54 39.20 43.09
C ILE A 3 -20.94 39.97 41.83
N TYR A 4 -21.15 41.28 41.98
CA TYR A 4 -21.48 42.17 40.87
C TYR A 4 -20.22 42.66 40.17
N GLU A 5 -20.37 42.98 38.89
CA GLU A 5 -19.41 43.74 38.12
C GLU A 5 -19.21 45.12 38.78
N ASP A 6 -17.96 45.39 39.13
CA ASP A 6 -17.46 46.63 39.71
C ASP A 6 -16.09 46.95 39.08
N ASP A 7 -15.45 48.04 39.53
CA ASP A 7 -14.16 48.48 39.00
C ASP A 7 -13.04 47.43 39.14
N ASN A 8 -13.23 46.41 40.00
CA ASN A 8 -12.27 45.33 40.25
C ASN A 8 -12.66 43.99 39.61
N HIS A 9 -13.91 43.82 39.15
CA HIS A 9 -14.47 42.59 38.63
C HIS A 9 -15.11 42.80 37.26
N THR A 10 -14.28 42.90 36.23
CA THR A 10 -14.74 42.94 34.84
C THR A 10 -15.49 41.66 34.48
N ARG A 11 -16.35 41.73 33.45
CA ARG A 11 -17.05 40.55 32.91
C ARG A 11 -16.13 39.36 32.58
N GLU A 12 -14.94 39.61 32.08
CA GLU A 12 -13.93 38.57 31.80
C GLU A 12 -13.46 37.89 33.09
N LYS A 13 -13.19 38.67 34.13
CA LYS A 13 -12.80 38.17 35.45
C LYS A 13 -13.93 37.37 36.12
N LEU A 14 -15.19 37.77 35.94
CA LEU A 14 -16.34 36.96 36.39
C LEU A 14 -16.43 35.62 35.65
N GLN A 15 -16.04 35.55 34.37
CA GLN A 15 -15.96 34.29 33.62
C GLN A 15 -14.78 33.41 34.08
N GLU A 16 -13.65 33.99 34.45
CA GLU A 16 -12.52 33.25 35.05
C GLU A 16 -12.90 32.68 36.42
N LEU A 17 -13.55 33.48 37.26
CA LEU A 17 -14.07 33.04 38.56
C LEU A 17 -15.11 31.93 38.40
N ARG A 18 -15.93 31.96 37.34
CA ARG A 18 -16.86 30.88 37.01
C ARG A 18 -16.16 29.55 36.73
N ARG A 19 -14.99 29.56 36.08
CA ARG A 19 -14.26 28.34 35.70
C ARG A 19 -13.54 27.69 36.88
N SER A 20 -13.04 28.52 37.80
CA SER A 20 -12.16 28.08 38.90
C SER A 20 -12.90 27.85 40.23
N ASN A 21 -14.16 28.27 40.34
CA ASN A 21 -14.90 28.20 41.59
C ASN A 21 -16.30 27.60 41.45
N VAL A 22 -16.82 27.09 42.57
CA VAL A 22 -18.17 26.55 42.75
C VAL A 22 -18.92 27.31 43.82
N CYS A 23 -20.23 27.10 43.86
CA CYS A 23 -21.07 27.58 44.94
C CYS A 23 -20.61 26.98 46.28
N ALA A 24 -20.34 27.81 47.29
CA ALA A 24 -19.93 27.34 48.61
C ALA A 24 -21.03 26.50 49.30
N VAL A 25 -22.31 26.80 49.04
CA VAL A 25 -23.46 26.13 49.68
C VAL A 25 -23.77 24.77 49.06
N CYS A 26 -23.96 24.72 47.74
CA CYS A 26 -24.42 23.51 47.06
C CYS A 26 -23.35 22.80 46.22
N LYS A 27 -22.12 23.34 46.17
CA LYS A 27 -21.03 22.87 45.30
C LYS A 27 -21.37 22.81 43.80
N GLY A 28 -22.50 23.41 43.42
CA GLY A 28 -22.97 23.50 42.04
C GLY A 28 -22.19 24.53 41.22
N ARG A 29 -22.34 24.44 39.90
CA ARG A 29 -21.71 25.37 38.96
C ARG A 29 -22.26 26.79 39.12
N LEU A 30 -21.38 27.77 38.99
CA LEU A 30 -21.73 29.19 38.92
C LEU A 30 -22.05 29.58 37.47
N ASP A 31 -22.86 30.62 37.30
CA ASP A 31 -23.10 31.25 36.01
C ASP A 31 -23.13 32.77 36.12
N VAL A 32 -22.84 33.45 35.01
CA VAL A 32 -22.84 34.91 34.93
C VAL A 32 -24.20 35.36 34.42
N PHE A 33 -24.92 36.10 35.24
CA PHE A 33 -26.24 36.65 34.92
C PHE A 33 -26.13 38.16 34.66
N LEU A 34 -27.15 38.73 34.02
CA LEU A 34 -27.29 40.16 33.80
C LEU A 34 -28.45 40.68 34.64
N ASP A 35 -28.20 41.69 35.48
CA ASP A 35 -29.27 42.37 36.22
C ASP A 35 -29.80 43.53 35.38
N VAL A 36 -31.08 43.44 35.00
CA VAL A 36 -31.77 44.45 34.16
C VAL A 36 -32.68 45.35 35.02
N GLY A 37 -32.84 45.06 36.31
CA GLY A 37 -33.90 45.64 37.14
C GLY A 37 -33.52 46.87 37.97
N ARG A 38 -32.23 47.19 38.14
CA ARG A 38 -31.76 48.19 39.11
C ARG A 38 -30.67 49.13 38.58
N GLY A 39 -30.84 49.67 37.37
CA GLY A 39 -29.93 50.67 36.79
C GLY A 39 -29.20 50.17 35.53
N PRO A 40 -27.98 50.67 35.23
CA PRO A 40 -27.22 50.19 34.06
C PRO A 40 -27.02 48.68 34.17
N VAL A 41 -27.14 47.98 33.03
CA VAL A 41 -27.02 46.52 32.96
C VAL A 41 -25.66 46.10 33.52
N ARG A 42 -25.64 45.40 34.65
CA ARG A 42 -24.42 44.89 35.28
C ARG A 42 -24.43 43.37 35.27
N ALA A 43 -23.29 42.77 34.93
CA ALA A 43 -23.12 41.34 35.09
C ALA A 43 -22.91 40.98 36.57
N PHE A 44 -23.38 39.81 37.00
CA PHE A 44 -23.06 39.28 38.32
C PHE A 44 -22.91 37.76 38.28
N LEU A 45 -22.04 37.24 39.15
CA LEU A 45 -21.80 35.81 39.28
C LEU A 45 -22.66 35.24 40.42
N ALA A 46 -23.46 34.23 40.12
CA ALA A 46 -24.30 33.55 41.11
C ALA A 46 -24.38 32.04 40.83
N CYS A 47 -24.87 31.29 41.81
CA CYS A 47 -25.11 29.86 41.67
C CYS A 47 -26.22 29.59 40.63
N ARG A 48 -26.00 28.59 39.77
CA ARG A 48 -26.96 28.23 38.71
C ARG A 48 -28.25 27.62 39.25
N SER A 49 -28.17 26.87 40.35
CA SER A 49 -29.30 26.14 40.92
C SER A 49 -30.21 27.01 41.77
N ASP A 50 -29.63 27.93 42.53
CA ASP A 50 -30.37 28.91 43.34
C ASP A 50 -29.56 30.19 43.46
N ARG A 51 -30.19 31.32 43.14
CA ARG A 51 -29.60 32.66 43.20
C ARG A 51 -29.49 33.19 44.64
N SER A 52 -30.14 32.55 45.60
CA SER A 52 -30.07 32.90 47.03
C SER A 52 -28.77 32.43 47.70
N HIS A 53 -28.07 31.47 47.09
CA HIS A 53 -26.84 30.92 47.67
C HIS A 53 -25.73 31.97 47.76
N GLU A 54 -25.12 32.03 48.94
CA GLU A 54 -24.06 32.98 49.24
C GLU A 54 -22.71 32.29 49.34
N GLY A 55 -21.68 32.91 48.76
CA GLY A 55 -20.31 32.43 48.84
C GLY A 55 -19.86 31.63 47.63
N ILE A 56 -18.60 31.83 47.29
CA ILE A 56 -17.90 31.17 46.20
C ILE A 56 -16.68 30.50 46.82
N GLU A 57 -16.46 29.24 46.48
CA GLU A 57 -15.32 28.47 46.97
C GLU A 57 -14.53 27.94 45.77
N ARG A 58 -13.21 28.09 45.84
CA ARG A 58 -12.32 27.61 44.80
C ARG A 58 -12.33 26.09 44.79
N ILE A 59 -12.53 25.49 43.61
CA ILE A 59 -12.25 24.06 43.47
C ILE A 59 -10.73 23.95 43.54
N TYR A 60 -10.23 23.45 44.66
CA TYR A 60 -8.85 23.01 44.74
C TYR A 60 -8.80 21.60 44.16
N GLU A 61 -8.47 21.49 42.88
CA GLU A 61 -7.97 20.25 42.31
C GLU A 61 -6.47 20.23 42.64
N PRO A 62 -6.02 19.34 43.55
CA PRO A 62 -4.59 19.19 43.79
C PRO A 62 -3.92 18.86 42.47
N THR A 63 -2.79 19.50 42.20
CA THR A 63 -2.03 19.19 41.00
C THR A 63 -1.55 17.73 41.08
N PRO A 64 -1.33 17.03 39.95
CA PRO A 64 -0.76 15.68 39.97
C PRO A 64 0.55 15.58 40.80
N PHE A 65 1.28 16.69 40.88
CA PHE A 65 2.46 16.85 41.73
C PHE A 65 2.16 16.76 43.24
N GLU A 66 1.04 17.31 43.69
CA GLU A 66 0.62 17.30 45.10
C GLU A 66 -0.01 15.96 45.50
N GLU A 67 -0.66 15.25 44.57
CA GLU A 67 -1.24 13.91 44.83
C GLU A 67 -0.20 12.79 44.84
N GLU A 68 0.74 12.79 43.89
CA GLU A 68 1.64 11.65 43.62
C GLU A 68 3.13 11.97 43.84
N GLY A 69 3.47 13.23 44.17
CA GLY A 69 4.83 13.69 44.38
C GLY A 69 5.71 13.65 43.12
N TYR A 70 7.04 13.68 43.29
CA TYR A 70 8.00 13.58 42.18
C TYR A 70 7.93 12.25 41.40
N GLY A 71 7.21 11.25 41.90
CA GLY A 71 7.00 9.97 41.23
C GLY A 71 6.14 10.06 39.97
N ALA A 72 5.20 11.02 39.90
CA ALA A 72 4.34 11.25 38.74
C ALA A 72 5.10 11.76 37.50
N TYR A 73 6.23 12.44 37.74
CA TYR A 73 7.12 12.93 36.70
C TYR A 73 8.27 11.96 36.39
N ASN A 74 8.25 10.75 36.97
CA ASN A 74 9.13 9.67 36.56
C ASN A 74 8.65 9.11 35.21
N LEU A 75 8.54 9.99 34.22
CA LEU A 75 8.49 9.64 32.81
C LEU A 75 9.69 8.72 32.61
N PRO A 76 9.48 7.44 32.26
CA PRO A 76 10.59 6.52 32.05
C PRO A 76 11.55 7.21 31.12
N ALA A 77 12.81 7.33 31.53
CA ALA A 77 13.80 8.09 30.78
C ALA A 77 13.70 7.63 29.32
N ARG A 78 13.77 8.54 28.35
CA ARG A 78 13.61 8.19 26.91
C ARG A 78 14.41 6.95 26.49
N ARG A 79 15.52 6.69 27.19
CA ARG A 79 16.38 5.51 27.09
C ARG A 79 15.73 4.20 27.56
N GLU A 80 14.96 4.19 28.65
CA GLU A 80 14.21 3.03 29.14
C GLU A 80 13.05 2.67 28.21
N LYS A 81 12.32 3.66 27.68
CA LYS A 81 11.31 3.42 26.64
C LYS A 81 11.92 2.83 25.37
N MET A 82 13.05 3.38 24.92
CA MET A 82 13.79 2.81 23.79
C MET A 82 14.28 1.38 24.05
N ASN A 83 14.76 1.10 25.25
CA ASN A 83 15.22 -0.25 25.60
C ASN A 83 14.06 -1.25 25.70
N GLN A 84 12.89 -0.82 26.17
CA GLN A 84 11.68 -1.65 26.17
C GLN A 84 11.19 -1.94 24.75
N GLU A 85 11.19 -0.94 23.85
CA GLU A 85 10.68 -1.10 22.48
C GLU A 85 11.66 -1.83 21.53
N TYR A 86 12.97 -1.59 21.68
CA TYR A 86 13.98 -2.04 20.71
C TYR A 86 15.05 -2.99 21.29
N GLY A 87 15.06 -3.22 22.61
CA GLY A 87 15.99 -4.16 23.27
C GLY A 87 17.46 -3.83 23.06
N GLU A 88 18.31 -4.86 22.95
CA GLU A 88 19.76 -4.73 22.77
C GLU A 88 20.16 -4.00 21.48
N LYS A 89 19.31 -4.04 20.44
CA LYS A 89 19.55 -3.37 19.16
C LYS A 89 19.71 -1.85 19.30
N SER A 90 19.03 -1.25 20.28
CA SER A 90 19.14 0.19 20.54
C SER A 90 20.58 0.57 20.94
N THR A 91 21.25 -0.29 21.70
CA THR A 91 22.58 -0.02 22.25
C THR A 91 23.68 -0.11 21.18
N GLU A 92 23.53 -1.00 20.21
CA GLU A 92 24.44 -1.11 19.06
C GLU A 92 24.33 0.14 18.17
N LEU A 93 23.11 0.58 17.87
CA LEU A 93 22.87 1.73 17.00
C LEU A 93 23.25 3.06 17.66
N THR A 94 23.31 3.11 19.00
CA THR A 94 23.69 4.33 19.73
C THR A 94 25.08 4.83 19.35
N ARG A 95 25.99 3.95 18.93
CA ARG A 95 27.36 4.31 18.51
C ARG A 95 27.40 5.20 17.27
N PHE A 96 26.34 5.18 16.46
CA PHE A 96 26.25 5.95 15.23
C PHE A 96 25.49 7.28 15.42
N VAL A 97 25.02 7.59 16.63
CA VAL A 97 24.34 8.86 16.91
C VAL A 97 25.35 10.01 16.84
N GLY A 98 25.10 10.97 15.94
CA GLY A 98 25.95 12.14 15.73
C GLY A 98 27.11 11.92 14.73
N VAL A 99 27.18 10.75 14.08
CA VAL A 99 28.13 10.49 13.00
C VAL A 99 27.60 11.08 11.69
N ASN A 100 28.34 12.03 11.10
CA ASN A 100 27.92 12.72 9.87
C ASN A 100 28.25 11.93 8.58
N THR A 101 29.21 11.01 8.64
CA THR A 101 29.64 10.18 7.50
C THR A 101 29.82 8.75 7.97
N LEU A 102 29.02 7.84 7.44
CA LEU A 102 29.12 6.40 7.70
C LEU A 102 30.03 5.76 6.65
N THR A 103 30.96 4.90 7.08
CA THR A 103 31.68 4.04 6.14
C THR A 103 30.72 2.97 5.59
N LYS A 104 31.10 2.30 4.49
CA LYS A 104 30.31 1.18 3.95
C LYS A 104 30.12 0.07 4.99
N GLU A 105 31.15 -0.20 5.79
CA GLU A 105 31.13 -1.23 6.83
C GLU A 105 30.16 -0.85 7.96
N ASP A 106 30.20 0.40 8.41
CA ASP A 106 29.28 0.91 9.43
C ASP A 106 27.82 0.91 8.95
N ALA A 107 27.58 1.33 7.70
CA ALA A 107 26.25 1.29 7.09
C ALA A 107 25.72 -0.14 7.01
N MET A 108 26.55 -1.09 6.59
CA MET A 108 26.18 -2.50 6.56
C MET A 108 25.92 -3.07 7.95
N MET A 109 26.67 -2.63 8.97
CA MET A 109 26.41 -3.02 10.36
C MET A 109 25.03 -2.54 10.81
N VAL A 110 24.71 -1.26 10.59
CA VAL A 110 23.39 -0.70 10.91
C VAL A 110 22.28 -1.48 10.21
N LEU A 111 22.42 -1.76 8.92
CA LEU A 111 21.39 -2.47 8.15
C LEU A 111 21.25 -3.93 8.57
N LYS A 112 22.36 -4.61 8.93
CA LYS A 112 22.32 -5.97 9.50
C LYS A 112 21.68 -5.97 10.90
N THR A 113 21.80 -4.91 11.69
CA THR A 113 21.04 -4.79 12.96
C THR A 113 19.52 -4.65 12.70
N ILE A 114 19.12 -3.98 11.63
CA ILE A 114 17.70 -3.84 11.23
C ILE A 114 17.16 -5.16 10.68
N TRP A 115 17.89 -5.79 9.74
CA TRP A 115 17.50 -7.04 9.07
C TRP A 115 18.53 -8.16 9.28
N PRO A 116 18.63 -8.74 10.48
CA PRO A 116 19.73 -9.65 10.85
C PRO A 116 19.73 -10.98 10.10
N LYS A 117 18.55 -11.45 9.66
CA LYS A 117 18.40 -12.73 8.96
C LYS A 117 18.43 -12.59 7.44
N ALA A 118 18.43 -11.35 6.91
CA ALA A 118 18.34 -11.12 5.47
C ALA A 118 19.71 -11.34 4.77
N PRO A 119 19.71 -11.90 3.55
CA PRO A 119 20.91 -12.02 2.73
C PRO A 119 21.51 -10.65 2.42
N GLU A 120 22.83 -10.57 2.36
CA GLU A 120 23.54 -9.31 2.12
C GLU A 120 23.12 -8.61 0.82
N ILE A 121 22.85 -9.39 -0.23
CA ILE A 121 22.40 -8.87 -1.53
C ILE A 121 21.06 -8.12 -1.40
N GLU A 122 20.12 -8.67 -0.65
CA GLU A 122 18.78 -8.08 -0.46
C GLU A 122 18.85 -6.85 0.46
N VAL A 123 19.72 -6.88 1.46
CA VAL A 123 20.02 -5.71 2.30
C VAL A 123 20.59 -4.56 1.47
N ILE A 124 21.50 -4.84 0.52
CA ILE A 124 22.06 -3.82 -0.37
C ILE A 124 20.99 -3.27 -1.32
N LYS A 125 20.15 -4.12 -1.93
CA LYS A 125 19.03 -3.67 -2.78
C LYS A 125 18.08 -2.76 -2.02
N ALA A 126 17.68 -3.15 -0.81
CA ALA A 126 16.87 -2.33 0.09
C ALA A 126 17.53 -0.99 0.40
N ALA A 127 18.84 -0.99 0.69
CA ALA A 127 19.59 0.23 0.97
C ALA A 127 19.63 1.19 -0.22
N LEU A 128 19.79 0.66 -1.44
CA LEU A 128 19.76 1.45 -2.67
C LEU A 128 18.38 2.11 -2.87
N ILE A 129 17.29 1.37 -2.66
CA ILE A 129 15.94 1.93 -2.70
C ILE A 129 15.79 3.02 -1.63
N CYS A 130 16.24 2.77 -0.40
CA CYS A 130 16.18 3.79 0.64
C CYS A 130 16.98 5.05 0.29
N HIS A 131 18.16 4.91 -0.32
CA HIS A 131 18.98 6.03 -0.73
C HIS A 131 18.32 6.82 -1.87
N GLN A 132 17.94 6.13 -2.95
CA GLN A 132 17.36 6.72 -4.15
C GLN A 132 16.07 7.50 -3.84
N TYR A 133 15.22 6.94 -2.99
CA TYR A 133 13.93 7.53 -2.65
C TYR A 133 13.92 8.27 -1.32
N GLY A 134 15.08 8.48 -0.68
CA GLY A 134 15.22 9.15 0.61
C GLY A 134 14.37 8.54 1.74
N LEU A 135 14.23 7.22 1.76
CA LEU A 135 13.50 6.49 2.80
C LEU A 135 14.41 6.17 3.99
N ASN A 136 13.80 6.00 5.16
CA ASN A 136 14.50 5.65 6.38
C ASN A 136 14.09 4.25 6.85
N PRO A 137 15.00 3.26 6.83
CA PRO A 137 14.70 1.89 7.24
C PRO A 137 14.31 1.79 8.73
N LEU A 138 14.82 2.67 9.59
CA LEU A 138 14.48 2.71 11.02
C LEU A 138 13.05 3.20 11.28
N ARG A 139 12.46 3.94 10.33
CA ARG A 139 11.06 4.40 10.41
C ARG A 139 10.08 3.39 9.80
N LYS A 140 10.51 2.15 9.58
CA LYS A 140 9.68 1.10 8.96
C LYS A 140 9.14 1.50 7.58
N HIS A 141 9.90 2.29 6.82
CA HIS A 141 9.50 2.68 5.46
C HIS A 141 9.63 1.51 4.46
N LEU A 142 10.56 0.60 4.73
CA LEU A 142 10.88 -0.53 3.88
C LEU A 142 11.08 -1.77 4.75
N PHE A 143 10.58 -2.90 4.26
CA PHE A 143 10.60 -4.19 4.92
C PHE A 143 11.26 -5.23 4.00
N LEU A 144 12.03 -6.13 4.61
CA LEU A 144 12.52 -7.33 3.96
C LEU A 144 11.76 -8.51 4.55
N ILE A 145 10.88 -9.10 3.73
CA ILE A 145 10.00 -10.18 4.18
C ILE A 145 10.50 -11.51 3.57
N PRO A 146 10.83 -12.51 4.41
CA PRO A 146 11.17 -13.85 3.95
C PRO A 146 9.91 -14.64 3.56
N TYR A 147 9.94 -15.27 2.40
CA TYR A 147 8.95 -16.18 1.85
C TYR A 147 9.51 -17.60 1.76
N LYS A 148 8.83 -18.57 2.35
CA LYS A 148 9.25 -19.98 2.29
C LYS A 148 8.88 -20.57 0.94
N ARG A 149 9.84 -20.70 0.02
CA ARG A 149 9.61 -21.33 -1.28
C ARG A 149 9.24 -22.81 -1.11
N ARG A 150 8.02 -23.20 -1.45
CA ARG A 150 7.56 -24.60 -1.44
C ARG A 150 7.63 -25.23 -2.83
N LYS A 151 8.03 -26.50 -2.89
CA LYS A 151 7.93 -27.36 -4.07
C LYS A 151 7.31 -28.69 -3.62
N ASP A 152 6.18 -29.06 -4.22
CA ASP A 152 5.44 -30.28 -3.86
C ASP A 152 5.09 -30.36 -2.36
N GLY A 153 4.75 -29.22 -1.74
CA GLY A 153 4.43 -29.11 -0.32
C GLY A 153 5.63 -29.09 0.64
N VAL A 154 6.85 -29.30 0.14
CA VAL A 154 8.08 -29.26 0.95
C VAL A 154 8.76 -27.89 0.82
N VAL A 155 9.21 -27.31 1.94
CA VAL A 155 9.97 -26.05 1.94
C VAL A 155 11.38 -26.30 1.42
N VAL A 156 11.69 -25.79 0.22
CA VAL A 156 12.98 -25.97 -0.47
C VAL A 156 13.94 -24.82 -0.17
N GLY A 157 13.44 -23.62 0.15
CA GLY A 157 14.27 -22.46 0.42
C GLY A 157 13.50 -21.28 0.99
N VAL A 158 14.21 -20.18 1.23
CA VAL A 158 13.64 -18.91 1.67
C VAL A 158 14.02 -17.83 0.67
N ASP A 159 13.03 -17.29 -0.02
CA ASP A 159 13.15 -16.09 -0.82
C ASP A 159 12.92 -14.85 0.04
N TRP A 160 13.43 -13.72 -0.38
CA TRP A 160 13.24 -12.47 0.33
C TRP A 160 12.64 -11.48 -0.65
N ALA A 161 11.51 -10.87 -0.29
CA ALA A 161 10.95 -9.79 -1.06
C ALA A 161 11.18 -8.46 -0.34
N THR A 162 11.53 -7.45 -1.12
CA THR A 162 11.52 -6.07 -0.65
C THR A 162 10.11 -5.52 -0.78
N VAL A 163 9.62 -4.91 0.30
CA VAL A 163 8.26 -4.37 0.38
C VAL A 163 8.31 -2.98 0.99
N ILE A 164 7.54 -2.03 0.46
CA ILE A 164 7.47 -0.65 0.95
C ILE A 164 6.18 -0.44 1.74
N GLY A 165 6.25 0.28 2.85
CA GLY A 165 5.05 0.67 3.59
C GLY A 165 4.23 1.72 2.82
N ILE A 166 2.90 1.66 2.88
CA ILE A 166 2.02 2.63 2.20
C ILE A 166 2.30 4.08 2.61
N GLN A 167 2.69 4.33 3.88
CA GLN A 167 3.08 5.68 4.31
C GLN A 167 4.38 6.15 3.66
N ALA A 168 5.35 5.26 3.45
CA ALA A 168 6.55 5.57 2.71
C ALA A 168 6.25 5.83 1.24
N ASN A 169 5.30 5.09 0.67
CA ASN A 169 4.80 5.31 -0.69
C ASN A 169 4.17 6.71 -0.84
N ARG A 170 3.32 7.10 0.11
CA ARG A 170 2.74 8.46 0.21
C ARG A 170 3.82 9.54 0.36
N LEU A 171 4.87 9.26 1.14
CA LEU A 171 5.99 10.19 1.33
C LEU A 171 6.78 10.42 0.03
N ILE A 172 7.01 9.37 -0.76
CA ILE A 172 7.64 9.48 -2.09
C ILE A 172 6.76 10.34 -2.99
N ALA A 173 5.47 10.03 -3.08
CA ALA A 173 4.52 10.79 -3.88
C ALA A 173 4.48 12.27 -3.47
N HIS A 174 4.45 12.58 -2.17
CA HIS A 174 4.45 13.96 -1.66
C HIS A 174 5.74 14.73 -2.03
N ARG A 175 6.87 14.03 -2.16
CA ARG A 175 8.12 14.67 -2.62
C ARG A 175 8.09 15.00 -4.11
N ALA A 176 7.36 14.23 -4.90
CA ALA A 176 7.11 14.53 -6.31
C ALA A 176 6.08 15.67 -6.47
N GLY A 177 5.08 15.73 -5.60
CA GLY A 177 4.15 16.86 -5.51
C GLY A 177 2.98 16.62 -4.55
N ASP A 178 2.31 17.70 -4.16
CA ASP A 178 1.13 17.62 -3.32
C ASP A 178 -0.03 16.96 -4.08
N PHE A 179 -0.74 16.06 -3.39
CA PHE A 179 -1.93 15.39 -3.92
C PHE A 179 -3.03 15.31 -2.85
N SER A 180 -4.25 15.15 -3.32
CA SER A 180 -5.45 15.02 -2.50
C SER A 180 -6.31 13.87 -2.98
N TYR A 181 -7.01 13.22 -2.05
CA TYR A 181 -8.02 12.21 -2.37
C TYR A 181 -9.31 12.89 -2.81
N LEU A 182 -9.92 12.37 -3.86
CA LEU A 182 -11.26 12.77 -4.31
C LEU A 182 -12.26 11.67 -3.98
N ASP A 183 -13.54 12.08 -3.88
CA ASP A 183 -14.69 11.16 -3.93
C ASP A 183 -14.70 10.09 -2.82
N ASP A 184 -14.26 10.47 -1.62
CA ASP A 184 -14.13 9.60 -0.43
C ASP A 184 -13.34 8.31 -0.70
N THR A 185 -12.35 8.38 -1.60
CA THR A 185 -11.46 7.26 -1.91
C THR A 185 -10.25 7.18 -0.97
N PRO A 186 -9.66 5.98 -0.72
CA PRO A 186 -9.95 4.67 -1.33
C PRO A 186 -11.30 4.06 -0.87
N ARG A 187 -12.05 3.48 -1.80
CA ARG A 187 -13.32 2.77 -1.52
C ARG A 187 -13.52 1.54 -2.40
N VAL A 188 -14.44 0.67 -2.01
CA VAL A 188 -14.87 -0.49 -2.83
C VAL A 188 -15.63 0.00 -4.05
N MET A 189 -15.35 -0.60 -5.21
CA MET A 189 -16.04 -0.30 -6.45
C MET A 189 -17.45 -0.88 -6.46
N THR A 190 -18.41 -0.09 -6.91
CA THR A 190 -19.77 -0.58 -7.18
C THR A 190 -19.78 -1.53 -8.39
N LYS A 191 -20.79 -2.41 -8.49
CA LYS A 191 -20.93 -3.32 -9.63
C LYS A 191 -21.02 -2.57 -10.96
N GLU A 192 -21.69 -1.41 -10.98
CA GLU A 192 -21.80 -0.56 -12.17
C GLU A 192 -20.46 0.02 -12.61
N GLU A 193 -19.63 0.48 -11.66
CA GLU A 193 -18.28 0.96 -11.93
C GLU A 193 -17.37 -0.16 -12.46
N GLN A 194 -17.46 -1.36 -11.88
CA GLN A 194 -16.70 -2.52 -12.34
C GLN A 194 -17.08 -2.89 -13.78
N THR A 195 -18.38 -2.99 -14.09
CA THR A 195 -18.83 -3.26 -15.47
C THR A 195 -18.39 -2.15 -16.44
N ARG A 196 -18.40 -0.88 -16.01
CA ARG A 196 -17.96 0.24 -16.85
C ARG A 196 -16.46 0.21 -17.15
N ILE A 197 -15.63 -0.16 -16.17
CA ILE A 197 -14.16 -0.08 -16.26
C ILE A 197 -13.56 -1.39 -16.79
N PHE A 198 -14.01 -2.54 -16.28
CA PHE A 198 -13.47 -3.86 -16.62
C PHE A 198 -14.32 -4.63 -17.64
N GLY A 199 -15.58 -4.21 -17.88
CA GLY A 199 -16.51 -4.90 -18.76
C GLY A 199 -17.27 -6.06 -18.10
N PHE A 200 -16.86 -6.47 -16.89
CA PHE A 200 -17.50 -7.54 -16.12
C PHE A 200 -17.35 -7.29 -14.61
N VAL A 201 -18.15 -8.00 -13.81
CA VAL A 201 -18.05 -8.00 -12.35
C VAL A 201 -17.38 -9.29 -11.92
N ASP A 202 -16.26 -9.19 -11.22
CA ASP A 202 -15.55 -10.34 -10.65
C ASP A 202 -15.97 -10.51 -9.19
N GLU A 203 -16.87 -11.46 -8.92
CA GLU A 203 -17.32 -11.74 -7.54
C GLU A 203 -16.28 -12.49 -6.71
N GLY A 204 -15.22 -13.02 -7.33
CA GLY A 204 -14.11 -13.70 -6.66
C GLY A 204 -13.05 -12.75 -6.09
N LYS A 205 -13.14 -11.45 -6.38
CA LYS A 205 -12.15 -10.44 -5.97
C LYS A 205 -12.81 -9.20 -5.38
N ILE A 206 -12.20 -8.67 -4.33
CA ILE A 206 -12.51 -7.34 -3.83
C ILE A 206 -11.84 -6.33 -4.76
N SER A 207 -12.62 -5.49 -5.44
CA SER A 207 -12.12 -4.43 -6.31
C SER A 207 -12.29 -3.07 -5.66
N ALA A 208 -11.22 -2.28 -5.68
CA ALA A 208 -11.15 -0.96 -5.07
C ALA A 208 -10.72 0.10 -6.09
N ILE A 209 -11.21 1.31 -5.87
CA ILE A 209 -10.88 2.49 -6.66
C ILE A 209 -10.32 3.58 -5.76
N THR A 210 -9.24 4.21 -6.23
CA THR A 210 -8.67 5.42 -5.64
C THR A 210 -8.64 6.53 -6.68
N MET A 211 -9.09 7.73 -6.35
CA MET A 211 -8.97 8.89 -7.22
C MET A 211 -8.11 9.95 -6.56
N LEU A 212 -6.97 10.25 -7.18
CA LEU A 212 -6.06 11.28 -6.71
C LEU A 212 -6.10 12.50 -7.63
N ARG A 213 -5.93 13.68 -7.04
CA ARG A 213 -5.76 14.95 -7.75
C ARG A 213 -4.52 15.67 -7.27
N ASP A 214 -3.66 16.08 -8.20
CA ASP A 214 -2.48 16.90 -7.88
C ASP A 214 -2.84 18.40 -7.75
N SER A 215 -1.87 19.18 -7.29
CA SER A 215 -1.97 20.65 -7.20
C SER A 215 -2.12 21.34 -8.57
N ARG A 216 -1.78 20.67 -9.67
CA ARG A 216 -1.91 21.19 -11.04
C ARG A 216 -3.29 20.90 -11.65
N GLY A 217 -4.12 20.13 -10.95
CA GLY A 217 -5.47 19.75 -11.40
C GLY A 217 -5.52 18.46 -12.22
N ASN A 218 -4.40 17.76 -12.41
CA ASN A 218 -4.38 16.44 -13.00
C ASN A 218 -5.08 15.46 -12.07
N THR A 219 -5.86 14.55 -12.66
CA THR A 219 -6.56 13.50 -11.91
C THR A 219 -6.09 12.14 -12.42
N ALA A 220 -5.87 11.22 -11.48
CA ALA A 220 -5.44 9.87 -11.79
C ALA A 220 -6.32 8.88 -11.01
N PRO A 221 -7.15 8.08 -11.71
CA PRO A 221 -7.80 6.94 -11.08
C PRO A 221 -6.78 5.81 -10.95
N GLY A 222 -6.80 5.10 -9.83
CA GLY A 222 -6.07 3.88 -9.58
C GLY A 222 -7.01 2.75 -9.20
N TYR A 223 -6.67 1.56 -9.66
CA TYR A 223 -7.49 0.37 -9.45
C TYR A 223 -6.66 -0.71 -8.75
N GLY A 224 -7.27 -1.34 -7.76
CA GLY A 224 -6.65 -2.40 -6.97
C GLY A 224 -7.63 -3.55 -6.82
N SER A 225 -7.11 -4.77 -6.84
CA SER A 225 -7.92 -5.94 -6.55
C SER A 225 -7.19 -6.93 -5.65
N TRP A 226 -7.97 -7.64 -4.84
CA TRP A 226 -7.49 -8.72 -3.99
C TRP A 226 -8.43 -9.94 -4.06
N PRO A 227 -7.91 -11.16 -4.32
CA PRO A 227 -8.74 -12.37 -4.34
C PRO A 227 -9.32 -12.69 -2.96
N LEU A 228 -10.61 -13.03 -2.90
CA LEU A 228 -11.28 -13.40 -1.64
C LEU A 228 -10.70 -14.67 -1.01
N ALA A 229 -10.25 -15.61 -1.85
CA ALA A 229 -9.63 -16.85 -1.39
C ALA A 229 -8.21 -16.66 -0.84
N LYS A 230 -7.54 -15.54 -1.15
CA LYS A 230 -6.16 -15.29 -0.75
C LYS A 230 -6.15 -14.55 0.59
N VAL A 231 -5.53 -15.14 1.60
CA VAL A 231 -5.35 -14.47 2.89
C VAL A 231 -4.27 -13.38 2.75
N PRO A 232 -4.52 -12.14 3.21
CA PRO A 232 -3.56 -11.05 3.14
C PRO A 232 -2.39 -11.27 4.10
N HIS A 233 -1.27 -10.61 3.83
CA HIS A 233 -0.12 -10.57 4.76
C HIS A 233 -0.51 -9.86 6.05
N GLY A 234 -0.16 -10.40 7.22
CA GLY A 234 -0.54 -9.81 8.51
C GLY A 234 -2.01 -10.04 8.88
N ALA A 235 -2.68 -11.04 8.30
CA ALA A 235 -4.06 -11.37 8.66
C ALA A 235 -4.20 -11.73 10.16
N GLU A 236 -3.17 -12.34 10.72
CA GLU A 236 -3.01 -12.64 12.14
C GLU A 236 -2.95 -11.37 13.01
N GLU A 237 -2.45 -10.26 12.47
CA GLU A 237 -2.42 -8.94 13.12
C GLU A 237 -3.68 -8.10 12.79
N GLY A 238 -4.65 -8.68 12.05
CA GLY A 238 -5.92 -8.05 11.71
C GLY A 238 -5.98 -7.43 10.31
N ASN A 239 -4.98 -7.66 9.44
CA ASN A 239 -5.04 -7.17 8.07
C ASN A 239 -6.16 -7.87 7.27
N SER A 240 -6.81 -7.11 6.39
CA SER A 240 -7.93 -7.60 5.58
C SER A 240 -7.61 -7.55 4.08
N GLY A 241 -8.22 -8.45 3.30
CA GLY A 241 -8.10 -8.41 1.83
C GLY A 241 -8.62 -7.08 1.26
N LEU A 242 -9.58 -6.46 1.95
CA LEU A 242 -10.07 -5.11 1.63
C LEU A 242 -8.97 -4.05 1.74
N ASN A 243 -8.21 -4.06 2.84
CA ASN A 243 -7.09 -3.12 3.03
C ASN A 243 -6.03 -3.30 1.94
N MET A 244 -5.70 -4.55 1.58
CA MET A 244 -4.75 -4.82 0.49
C MET A 244 -5.26 -4.33 -0.88
N ALA A 245 -6.57 -4.45 -1.15
CA ALA A 245 -7.15 -3.87 -2.35
C ALA A 245 -7.02 -2.34 -2.38
N PHE A 246 -7.24 -1.66 -1.25
CA PHE A 246 -7.07 -0.20 -1.10
C PHE A 246 -5.62 0.25 -1.29
N ILE A 247 -4.66 -0.46 -0.69
CA ILE A 247 -3.24 -0.16 -0.84
C ILE A 247 -2.81 -0.29 -2.31
N ARG A 248 -3.28 -1.34 -2.99
CA ARG A 248 -3.00 -1.56 -4.42
C ARG A 248 -3.65 -0.50 -5.30
N SER A 249 -4.90 -0.11 -5.03
CA SER A 249 -5.59 0.93 -5.80
C SER A 249 -4.92 2.29 -5.61
N GLU A 250 -4.52 2.61 -4.39
CA GLU A 250 -3.79 3.83 -4.06
C GLU A 250 -2.42 3.87 -4.72
N ARG A 251 -1.65 2.78 -4.62
CA ARG A 251 -0.34 2.68 -5.28
C ARG A 251 -0.47 2.88 -6.79
N ASN A 252 -1.46 2.23 -7.42
CA ASN A 252 -1.72 2.38 -8.84
C ASN A 252 -2.11 3.82 -9.24
N ALA A 253 -2.89 4.51 -8.39
CA ALA A 253 -3.24 5.91 -8.62
C ALA A 253 -2.00 6.81 -8.56
N MET A 254 -1.10 6.58 -7.59
CA MET A 254 0.15 7.32 -7.47
C MET A 254 1.11 7.05 -8.63
N ASP A 255 1.25 5.79 -9.05
CA ASP A 255 2.08 5.42 -10.21
C ASP A 255 1.61 6.12 -11.50
N ARG A 256 0.29 6.33 -11.64
CA ARG A 256 -0.30 7.06 -12.78
C ARG A 256 -0.14 8.58 -12.65
N LEU A 257 -0.30 9.12 -11.44
CA LEU A 257 -0.17 10.56 -11.20
C LEU A 257 1.29 11.03 -11.32
N PHE A 258 2.22 10.21 -10.84
CA PHE A 258 3.66 10.49 -10.79
C PHE A 258 4.44 9.40 -11.55
N ALA A 259 4.19 9.30 -12.86
CA ALA A 259 4.79 8.27 -13.70
C ALA A 259 6.33 8.32 -13.66
N GLY A 260 6.95 7.19 -13.31
CA GLY A 260 8.41 7.04 -13.22
C GLY A 260 9.02 7.43 -11.87
N GLU A 261 8.31 8.15 -11.02
CA GLU A 261 8.81 8.58 -9.69
C GLU A 261 8.74 7.47 -8.64
N MET A 262 7.97 6.42 -8.91
CA MET A 262 7.69 5.38 -7.93
C MET A 262 8.55 4.12 -8.17
N PRO A 263 9.07 3.46 -7.11
CA PRO A 263 9.92 2.27 -7.24
C PRO A 263 9.19 1.14 -7.97
N GLN A 264 9.72 0.69 -9.11
CA GLN A 264 9.11 -0.37 -9.91
C GLN A 264 9.45 -1.76 -9.35
N GLY A 265 8.50 -2.69 -9.44
CA GLY A 265 8.69 -4.09 -9.02
C GLY A 265 8.76 -4.32 -7.51
N VAL A 266 8.36 -3.34 -6.70
CA VAL A 266 8.34 -3.43 -5.23
C VAL A 266 6.88 -3.48 -4.77
N GLU A 267 6.53 -4.49 -3.97
CA GLU A 267 5.18 -4.60 -3.41
C GLU A 267 4.98 -3.56 -2.29
N VAL A 268 3.73 -3.15 -2.07
CA VAL A 268 3.36 -2.21 -1.02
C VAL A 268 2.46 -2.89 0.00
N ILE A 269 2.76 -2.72 1.28
CA ILE A 269 1.96 -3.24 2.40
C ILE A 269 1.57 -2.12 3.36
N ASP A 270 0.64 -2.45 4.24
CA ASP A 270 0.41 -1.63 5.42
C ASP A 270 1.53 -1.90 6.42
N GLN A 271 2.12 -0.82 6.95
CA GLN A 271 3.19 -0.93 7.92
C GLN A 271 2.69 -1.37 9.30
N ASP A 272 1.40 -1.14 9.58
CA ASP A 272 0.79 -1.45 10.88
C ASP A 272 0.51 -2.96 11.05
N TYR A 273 0.47 -3.70 9.93
CA TYR A 273 0.33 -5.16 9.88
C TYR A 273 1.59 -5.86 9.35
N ALA A 274 2.71 -5.15 9.27
CA ALA A 274 3.96 -5.73 8.83
C ALA A 274 4.51 -6.59 9.98
N PRO A 275 4.95 -7.84 9.69
CA PRO A 275 5.37 -8.77 10.74
C PRO A 275 6.45 -8.11 11.61
N SER A 276 6.13 -7.97 12.90
CA SER A 276 6.93 -7.22 13.87
C SER A 276 8.28 -7.86 14.21
N GLY A 277 8.61 -9.00 13.59
CA GLY A 277 9.87 -9.72 13.79
C GLY A 277 10.35 -10.41 12.52
N SER A 278 11.66 -10.67 12.48
CA SER A 278 12.36 -11.46 11.46
C SER A 278 11.94 -12.94 11.39
N ASP A 279 10.78 -13.29 11.92
CA ASP A 279 10.33 -14.67 11.90
C ASP A 279 9.77 -14.98 10.52
N PRO A 280 10.21 -16.10 9.90
CA PRO A 280 9.90 -16.37 8.53
C PRO A 280 8.39 -16.51 8.37
N GLY A 281 7.79 -15.52 7.70
CA GLY A 281 6.37 -15.50 7.40
C GLY A 281 5.97 -16.85 6.83
N GLU A 282 4.91 -17.43 7.38
CA GLU A 282 4.35 -18.62 6.79
C GLU A 282 3.75 -18.22 5.45
N GLU A 283 4.18 -18.89 4.38
CA GLU A 283 3.55 -18.72 3.08
C GLU A 283 2.06 -19.04 3.24
N ILE A 284 1.21 -18.04 3.06
CA ILE A 284 -0.16 -18.26 2.61
C ILE A 284 -0.07 -18.42 1.10
N GLY A 285 0.52 -19.56 0.71
CA GLY A 285 0.64 -19.99 -0.65
C GLY A 285 -0.73 -20.34 -1.22
N GLU A 286 -0.91 -19.99 -2.49
CA GLU A 286 -1.97 -20.47 -3.37
C GLU A 286 -2.19 -21.99 -3.20
N THR A 287 -3.22 -22.36 -2.44
CA THR A 287 -3.97 -23.59 -2.72
C THR A 287 -5.12 -23.22 -3.65
N ALA A 288 -4.79 -22.97 -4.92
CA ALA A 288 -5.71 -23.32 -5.98
C ALA A 288 -5.30 -24.73 -6.43
N GLU A 289 -5.83 -25.74 -5.76
CA GLU A 289 -5.94 -27.06 -6.37
C GLU A 289 -6.64 -26.90 -7.73
N PRO A 290 -6.19 -27.61 -8.79
CA PRO A 290 -6.97 -27.67 -10.02
C PRO A 290 -8.35 -28.24 -9.66
N ALA A 291 -9.40 -27.53 -10.05
CA ALA A 291 -10.77 -28.00 -9.94
C ALA A 291 -10.84 -29.44 -10.46
N GLN A 292 -11.21 -30.36 -9.57
CA GLN A 292 -11.48 -31.75 -9.92
C GLN A 292 -12.50 -31.77 -11.07
N GLU A 293 -12.16 -32.56 -12.09
CA GLU A 293 -13.06 -32.91 -13.19
C GLU A 293 -14.35 -33.47 -12.60
N LEU A 294 -15.47 -32.81 -12.92
CA LEU A 294 -16.81 -33.35 -12.67
C LEU A 294 -16.99 -34.61 -13.54
N PRO A 295 -17.58 -35.69 -12.99
CA PRO A 295 -17.76 -36.94 -13.69
C PRO A 295 -18.75 -36.79 -14.85
N THR A 296 -18.40 -37.47 -15.94
CA THR A 296 -19.23 -37.72 -17.11
C THR A 296 -20.40 -38.62 -16.70
N GLU A 297 -21.63 -38.14 -16.80
CA GLU A 297 -22.81 -39.01 -16.84
C GLU A 297 -23.44 -38.96 -18.23
N GLU A 298 -23.48 -40.14 -18.84
CA GLU A 298 -24.26 -40.48 -20.02
C GLU A 298 -25.75 -40.43 -19.67
N GLY A 299 -26.56 -39.75 -20.50
CA GLY A 299 -28.00 -39.77 -20.33
C GLY A 299 -28.71 -39.01 -21.45
N GLY A 300 -29.07 -39.72 -22.51
CA GLY A 300 -29.83 -39.19 -23.64
C GLY A 300 -31.28 -38.82 -23.29
N GLY A 301 -31.85 -37.90 -24.08
CA GLY A 301 -33.26 -37.53 -23.95
C GLY A 301 -33.65 -36.36 -24.82
N THR A 302 -34.22 -36.68 -25.98
CA THR A 302 -34.90 -35.86 -27.01
C THR A 302 -35.77 -34.69 -26.51
N GLY A 303 -35.75 -33.56 -27.24
CA GLY A 303 -36.80 -32.54 -27.20
C GLY A 303 -36.49 -31.29 -28.06
N GLU A 304 -37.37 -31.00 -29.02
CA GLU A 304 -37.22 -30.05 -30.13
C GLU A 304 -37.27 -28.54 -29.78
N ALA A 305 -36.56 -27.79 -30.64
CA ALA A 305 -36.88 -26.49 -31.27
C ALA A 305 -37.13 -25.21 -30.45
N ILE A 306 -36.29 -24.19 -30.69
CA ILE A 306 -36.57 -22.85 -31.30
C ILE A 306 -35.24 -22.06 -31.21
N SER A 307 -34.43 -22.02 -32.28
CA SER A 307 -34.32 -20.94 -33.28
C SER A 307 -33.86 -19.57 -32.75
N SER A 308 -32.57 -19.23 -32.92
CA SER A 308 -32.12 -18.20 -33.90
C SER A 308 -30.60 -17.94 -33.82
N THR A 309 -29.91 -18.17 -34.96
CA THR A 309 -28.73 -17.44 -35.52
C THR A 309 -27.62 -16.99 -34.55
N ARG A 310 -26.34 -17.38 -34.69
CA ARG A 310 -25.49 -17.25 -35.89
C ARG A 310 -24.15 -18.00 -35.69
N GLU A 311 -24.11 -19.31 -35.89
CA GLU A 311 -22.85 -20.06 -36.05
C GLU A 311 -22.39 -19.97 -37.50
N ARG A 312 -21.16 -19.49 -37.71
CA ARG A 312 -20.44 -19.65 -38.97
C ARG A 312 -19.24 -20.55 -38.69
N GLU A 313 -19.28 -21.68 -39.38
CA GLU A 313 -18.32 -22.77 -39.45
C GLU A 313 -16.85 -22.32 -39.42
N SER A 314 -16.07 -22.98 -38.57
CA SER A 314 -14.62 -23.13 -38.75
C SER A 314 -14.16 -24.50 -38.24
N LYS A 315 -14.68 -25.55 -38.88
CA LYS A 315 -14.01 -26.87 -38.94
C LYS A 315 -13.70 -27.16 -40.41
N ASN A 316 -12.41 -27.07 -40.73
CA ASN A 316 -11.67 -27.54 -41.91
C ASN A 316 -10.74 -26.45 -42.45
N ARG A 317 -9.53 -26.40 -41.87
CA ARG A 317 -8.34 -25.88 -42.56
C ARG A 317 -7.06 -26.48 -41.96
N GLU A 318 -7.01 -27.81 -41.88
CA GLU A 318 -5.75 -28.52 -42.06
C GLU A 318 -5.67 -28.85 -43.56
N GLU A 319 -4.47 -28.72 -44.15
CA GLU A 319 -4.16 -28.84 -45.58
C GLU A 319 -4.47 -27.63 -46.48
N ALA A 320 -3.70 -26.54 -46.32
CA ALA A 320 -3.19 -25.73 -47.42
C ALA A 320 -2.26 -24.60 -46.90
N ALA A 321 -0.99 -24.92 -46.63
CA ALA A 321 0.07 -23.92 -46.47
C ALA A 321 1.44 -24.50 -46.87
N ALA A 322 1.50 -25.11 -48.05
CA ALA A 322 2.76 -25.38 -48.73
C ALA A 322 2.84 -24.39 -49.91
N GLY A 323 3.72 -23.39 -49.85
CA GLY A 323 4.18 -22.76 -51.09
C GLY A 323 4.56 -21.28 -51.13
N GLU A 324 4.43 -20.47 -50.08
CA GLU A 324 4.98 -19.10 -50.08
C GLU A 324 5.76 -18.85 -48.79
N GLY A 325 6.99 -19.33 -48.77
CA GLY A 325 7.89 -19.27 -47.61
C GLY A 325 8.37 -17.84 -47.36
N PHE A 326 7.70 -17.13 -46.47
CA PHE A 326 8.26 -15.94 -45.84
C PHE A 326 9.49 -16.38 -45.04
N THR A 327 10.68 -16.05 -45.54
CA THR A 327 11.95 -16.45 -44.94
C THR A 327 12.50 -15.26 -44.17
N ILE A 328 12.44 -15.32 -42.83
CA ILE A 328 13.10 -14.33 -41.97
C ILE A 328 14.61 -14.52 -42.09
N ASP A 329 15.36 -13.45 -42.34
CA ASP A 329 16.82 -13.50 -42.43
C ASP A 329 17.41 -13.94 -41.07
N PRO A 330 18.03 -15.14 -40.98
CA PRO A 330 18.57 -15.66 -39.73
C PRO A 330 19.76 -14.84 -39.20
N THR A 331 20.41 -14.04 -40.05
CA THR A 331 21.53 -13.17 -39.66
C THR A 331 21.00 -11.95 -38.92
N TRP A 332 20.03 -11.24 -39.52
CA TRP A 332 19.34 -10.11 -38.89
C TRP A 332 18.70 -10.49 -37.55
N LEU A 333 18.10 -11.68 -37.48
CA LEU A 333 17.45 -12.16 -36.26
C LEU A 333 18.45 -12.39 -35.12
N LYS A 334 19.63 -12.96 -35.43
CA LYS A 334 20.71 -13.15 -34.44
C LYS A 334 21.27 -11.83 -33.92
N GLU A 335 21.46 -10.85 -34.80
CA GLU A 335 21.93 -9.51 -34.42
C GLU A 335 20.89 -8.79 -33.55
N SER A 336 19.62 -8.86 -33.94
CA SER A 336 18.50 -8.27 -33.19
C SER A 336 18.37 -8.86 -31.80
N PHE A 337 18.48 -10.18 -31.66
CA PHE A 337 18.46 -10.85 -30.35
C PHE A 337 19.64 -10.46 -29.48
N LYS A 338 20.82 -10.29 -30.06
CA LYS A 338 22.00 -9.81 -29.32
C LYS A 338 21.77 -8.41 -28.76
N SER A 339 21.20 -7.49 -29.55
CA SER A 339 20.87 -6.13 -29.09
C SER A 339 19.76 -6.12 -28.03
N LEU A 340 18.75 -6.99 -28.16
CA LEU A 340 17.66 -7.12 -27.19
C LEU A 340 18.04 -7.94 -25.93
N ASN A 341 19.25 -8.48 -25.86
CA ASN A 341 19.65 -9.50 -24.85
C ASN A 341 18.67 -10.68 -24.78
N TRP A 342 18.11 -11.09 -25.92
CA TRP A 342 17.22 -12.24 -26.01
C TRP A 342 18.01 -13.52 -26.28
N SER A 343 17.70 -14.57 -25.50
CA SER A 343 18.16 -15.92 -25.81
C SER A 343 17.21 -16.61 -26.81
N ASN A 344 17.68 -17.67 -27.46
CA ASN A 344 16.83 -18.50 -28.32
C ASN A 344 15.63 -19.08 -27.54
N GLU A 345 15.76 -19.33 -26.24
CA GLU A 345 14.67 -19.83 -25.39
C GLU A 345 13.63 -18.74 -25.12
N THR A 346 14.09 -17.51 -24.85
CA THR A 346 13.22 -16.33 -24.68
C THR A 346 12.38 -16.10 -25.94
N ALA A 347 13.00 -16.12 -27.12
CA ALA A 347 12.30 -15.97 -28.40
C ALA A 347 11.27 -17.08 -28.62
N LYS A 348 11.62 -18.35 -28.33
CA LYS A 348 10.68 -19.48 -28.41
C LYS A 348 9.50 -19.33 -27.45
N SER A 349 9.73 -18.92 -26.21
CA SER A 349 8.65 -18.69 -25.23
C SER A 349 7.72 -17.56 -25.66
N PHE A 350 8.28 -16.50 -26.27
CA PHE A 350 7.50 -15.39 -26.79
C PHE A 350 6.59 -15.85 -27.94
N ILE A 351 7.17 -16.56 -28.93
CA ILE A 351 6.43 -17.10 -30.07
C ILE A 351 5.31 -18.05 -29.63
N ALA A 352 5.63 -18.98 -28.71
CA ALA A 352 4.66 -19.95 -28.21
C ALA A 352 3.52 -19.28 -27.43
N SER A 353 3.85 -18.28 -26.59
CA SER A 353 2.86 -17.54 -25.80
C SER A 353 1.94 -16.70 -26.67
N GLN A 354 2.50 -15.96 -27.63
CA GLN A 354 1.80 -14.96 -28.43
C GLN A 354 0.99 -15.59 -29.57
N TYR A 355 1.60 -16.51 -30.32
CA TYR A 355 1.00 -17.08 -31.53
C TYR A 355 0.38 -18.46 -31.32
N LYS A 356 0.43 -18.99 -30.09
CA LYS A 356 -0.07 -20.34 -29.72
C LYS A 356 0.52 -21.47 -30.55
N VAL A 357 1.77 -21.30 -31.01
CA VAL A 357 2.53 -22.32 -31.75
C VAL A 357 3.31 -23.20 -30.79
N ASP A 358 3.46 -24.48 -31.10
CA ASP A 358 4.28 -25.40 -30.29
C ASP A 358 5.75 -24.95 -30.28
N GLY A 359 6.27 -24.64 -29.10
CA GLY A 359 7.63 -24.14 -28.87
C GLY A 359 8.71 -25.23 -28.78
N LYS A 360 8.37 -26.49 -29.03
CA LYS A 360 9.33 -27.61 -29.05
C LYS A 360 10.20 -27.57 -30.31
N GLY A 361 11.52 -27.70 -30.12
CA GLY A 361 12.50 -27.82 -31.20
C GLY A 361 13.55 -26.71 -31.23
N ALA A 362 14.30 -26.67 -32.33
CA ALA A 362 15.21 -25.58 -32.64
C ALA A 362 14.42 -24.33 -33.05
N LEU A 363 14.97 -23.14 -32.81
CA LEU A 363 14.28 -21.88 -33.15
C LEU A 363 13.86 -21.81 -34.64
N ALA A 364 14.69 -22.33 -35.55
CA ALA A 364 14.37 -22.38 -36.97
C ALA A 364 13.12 -23.23 -37.27
N GLU A 365 12.91 -24.32 -36.53
CA GLU A 365 11.73 -25.19 -36.65
C GLU A 365 10.47 -24.52 -36.06
N VAL A 366 10.64 -23.70 -35.02
CA VAL A 366 9.53 -22.95 -34.44
C VAL A 366 9.12 -21.81 -35.37
N LEU A 367 10.08 -21.13 -36.01
CA LEU A 367 9.81 -20.06 -36.97
C LEU A 367 9.15 -20.59 -38.26
N SER A 368 9.48 -21.80 -38.72
CA SER A 368 8.83 -22.38 -39.90
C SER A 368 7.37 -22.79 -39.69
N ARG A 369 6.90 -22.82 -38.43
CA ARG A 369 5.49 -23.07 -38.08
C ARG A 369 4.64 -21.80 -38.06
N LEU A 370 5.25 -20.61 -38.10
CA LEU A 370 4.52 -19.36 -38.15
C LEU A 370 3.85 -19.19 -39.51
N THR A 371 2.63 -18.66 -39.52
CA THR A 371 2.03 -18.16 -40.76
C THR A 371 2.77 -16.90 -41.21
N ARG A 372 2.62 -16.53 -42.48
CA ARG A 372 3.23 -15.30 -43.03
C ARG A 372 2.87 -14.06 -42.21
N GLU A 373 1.59 -13.90 -41.86
CA GLU A 373 1.09 -12.78 -41.06
C GLU A 373 1.74 -12.75 -39.66
N GLN A 374 1.86 -13.92 -39.02
CA GLN A 374 2.51 -14.03 -37.70
C GLN A 374 4.01 -13.74 -37.77
N ALA A 375 4.68 -14.16 -38.86
CA ALA A 375 6.08 -13.89 -39.07
C ALA A 375 6.34 -12.39 -39.32
N GLU A 376 5.48 -11.73 -40.11
CA GLU A 376 5.51 -10.28 -40.32
C GLU A 376 5.30 -9.53 -38.98
N GLU A 377 4.25 -9.86 -38.22
CA GLU A 377 3.96 -9.27 -36.91
C GLU A 377 5.13 -9.50 -35.91
N PHE A 378 5.72 -10.69 -35.92
CA PHE A 378 6.88 -11.00 -35.07
C PHE A 378 8.10 -10.14 -35.44
N THR A 379 8.35 -9.91 -36.73
CA THR A 379 9.44 -9.03 -37.17
C THR A 379 9.18 -7.56 -36.83
N GLU A 380 7.93 -7.09 -36.90
CA GLU A 380 7.54 -5.74 -36.50
C GLU A 380 7.68 -5.52 -34.99
N GLU A 381 7.30 -6.51 -34.17
CA GLU A 381 7.47 -6.46 -32.72
C GLU A 381 8.95 -6.39 -32.32
N ILE A 382 9.83 -7.16 -32.97
CA ILE A 382 11.29 -7.07 -32.74
C ILE A 382 11.80 -5.67 -33.08
N LYS A 383 11.39 -5.11 -34.23
CA LYS A 383 11.78 -3.75 -34.63
C LYS A 383 11.28 -2.71 -33.62
N SER A 384 10.03 -2.78 -33.20
CA SER A 384 9.46 -1.86 -32.22
C SER A 384 10.21 -1.91 -30.88
N ARG A 385 10.66 -3.10 -30.46
CA ARG A 385 11.48 -3.25 -29.25
C ARG A 385 12.90 -2.70 -29.40
N LEU A 386 13.50 -2.85 -30.57
CA LEU A 386 14.81 -2.24 -30.87
C LEU A 386 14.71 -0.72 -30.86
N ASP A 387 13.66 -0.15 -31.47
CA ASP A 387 13.43 1.31 -31.51
C ASP A 387 13.13 1.89 -30.11
N ARG A 388 12.54 1.08 -29.21
CA ARG A 388 12.25 1.47 -27.82
C ARG A 388 13.44 1.35 -26.88
N GLN A 389 14.54 0.70 -27.27
CA GLN A 389 15.75 0.74 -26.45
C GLN A 389 16.30 2.16 -26.55
N PRO A 390 16.24 2.99 -25.48
CA PRO A 390 16.90 4.28 -25.50
C PRO A 390 18.38 4.02 -25.78
N GLY A 391 18.94 4.70 -26.78
CA GLY A 391 20.33 4.54 -27.14
C GLY A 391 21.17 4.66 -25.88
N LEU A 392 21.90 3.61 -25.51
CA LEU A 392 22.70 3.57 -24.29
C LEU A 392 23.84 4.62 -24.27
N PHE A 393 23.91 5.47 -25.31
CA PHE A 393 24.91 6.49 -25.59
C PHE A 393 24.34 7.75 -26.29
N GLU A 394 23.04 8.03 -26.20
CA GLU A 394 22.52 9.38 -26.54
C GLU A 394 22.40 10.28 -25.31
#